data_AF-A0A9R1UHH1-F1
#
_entry.id   AF-A0A9R1UHH1-F1
#
_cell.length_a   1.000
_cell.length_b   1.000
_cell.length_c   1.000
_cell.angle_alpha   90.00
_cell.angle_beta   90.00
_cell.angle_gamma   90.00
#
_symmetry.space_group_name_H-M   'P 1'
#
loop_
_entity.id
_entity.type
_entity.pdbx_description
1 polymer ?
#
loop_
_entity_poly.entity_id
_entity_poly.type
_entity_poly.pdbx_seq_one_letter_code
_entity_poly.pdbx_strand_id
1 'polypeptide(L)'
;MGNFYSAGYDPLFYGHHANVDRLWSIWKGMDRKGHKDPTSIDWLDASYVFYDENEELVRVYNRDCVDTRRMGYKYERSAIPWIESRPTPHAKGANVAVNAVASGIVPKVENLTFPLTINKTFEVLVPRPAKNRTNADKEKANELLMINGIKFDCERFFKFDVIVDDLDDGVEVTAADSEFAGSFAQLPHGDSDEKMLMTSGASFGITELLEDIEAEGDDSILVKIVPKEGCDDVTISNIKVVLVPSE
;
A
#
# COMPACT_ATOMS: atom_id res chain seq x y z
N MET A 1 -10.49 -20.01 -1.48
CA MET A 1 -10.02 -18.68 -0.99
C MET A 1 -8.87 -18.08 -1.81
N GLY A 2 -7.91 -18.84 -2.36
CA GLY A 2 -6.71 -18.28 -3.03
C GLY A 2 -6.86 -17.76 -4.46
N ASN A 3 -8.06 -17.74 -5.04
CA ASN A 3 -8.35 -17.16 -6.35
C ASN A 3 -9.81 -16.67 -6.37
N PHE A 4 -10.07 -15.50 -6.98
CA PHE A 4 -11.38 -14.85 -6.97
C PHE A 4 -12.51 -15.68 -7.59
N TYR A 5 -12.28 -16.42 -8.69
CA TYR A 5 -13.35 -17.21 -9.33
C TYR A 5 -13.91 -18.31 -8.40
N SER A 6 -13.08 -18.79 -7.47
CA SER A 6 -13.38 -19.92 -6.58
C SER A 6 -13.60 -19.51 -5.12
N ALA A 7 -13.34 -18.25 -4.76
CA ALA A 7 -13.29 -17.83 -3.37
C ALA A 7 -14.64 -17.97 -2.67
N GLY A 8 -15.74 -17.60 -3.34
CA GLY A 8 -17.09 -17.65 -2.78
C GLY A 8 -17.67 -19.05 -2.55
N TYR A 9 -17.04 -20.11 -3.07
CA TYR A 9 -17.46 -21.50 -2.79
C TYR A 9 -17.06 -21.97 -1.38
N ASP A 10 -16.16 -21.25 -0.71
CA ASP A 10 -15.79 -21.49 0.68
C ASP A 10 -16.58 -20.53 1.59
N PRO A 11 -17.45 -21.02 2.51
CA PRO A 11 -18.22 -20.15 3.40
C PRO A 11 -17.37 -19.19 4.24
N LEU A 12 -16.10 -19.52 4.52
CA LEU A 12 -15.20 -18.63 5.25
C LEU A 12 -14.92 -17.32 4.50
N PHE A 13 -15.08 -17.30 3.17
CA PHE A 13 -14.98 -16.09 2.35
C PHE A 13 -15.85 -14.95 2.88
N TYR A 14 -17.10 -15.25 3.22
CA TYR A 14 -18.04 -14.24 3.71
C TYR A 14 -17.65 -13.75 5.11
N GLY A 15 -17.13 -14.63 5.98
CA GLY A 15 -16.60 -14.25 7.29
C GLY A 15 -15.35 -13.37 7.19
N HIS A 16 -14.46 -13.67 6.24
CA HIS A 16 -13.31 -12.83 5.92
C HIS A 16 -13.75 -11.44 5.43
N HIS A 17 -14.65 -11.37 4.44
CA HIS A 17 -15.14 -10.11 3.89
C HIS A 17 -15.97 -9.29 4.88
N ALA A 18 -16.67 -9.93 5.83
CA ALA A 18 -17.32 -9.22 6.91
C ALA A 18 -16.30 -8.46 7.79
N ASN A 19 -15.14 -9.06 8.09
CA ASN A 19 -14.11 -8.32 8.82
C ASN A 19 -13.43 -7.24 7.95
N VAL A 20 -13.30 -7.44 6.64
CA VAL A 20 -12.82 -6.39 5.70
C VAL A 20 -13.78 -5.20 5.69
N ASP A 21 -15.09 -5.44 5.62
CA ASP A 21 -16.11 -4.39 5.72
C ASP A 21 -16.07 -3.68 7.09
N ARG A 22 -15.84 -4.44 8.18
CA ARG A 22 -15.59 -3.87 9.50
C ARG A 22 -14.37 -2.94 9.54
N LEU A 23 -13.30 -3.24 8.80
CA LEU A 23 -12.11 -2.38 8.75
C LEU A 23 -12.42 -1.01 8.16
N TRP A 24 -13.33 -0.88 7.18
CA TRP A 24 -13.78 0.42 6.67
C TRP A 24 -14.43 1.26 7.79
N SER A 25 -15.32 0.64 8.58
CA SER A 25 -15.94 1.31 9.72
C SER A 25 -14.92 1.73 10.80
N ILE A 26 -13.90 0.91 11.05
CA ILE A 26 -12.82 1.23 11.99
C ILE A 26 -11.96 2.37 11.47
N TRP A 27 -11.53 2.31 10.21
CA TRP A 27 -10.69 3.30 9.58
C TRP A 27 -11.31 4.70 9.68
N LYS A 28 -12.60 4.84 9.35
CA LYS A 28 -13.35 6.11 9.53
C LYS A 28 -13.45 6.56 10.99
N GLY A 29 -13.42 5.62 11.91
CA GLY A 29 -13.47 5.88 13.35
C GLY A 29 -12.14 6.36 13.94
N MET A 30 -11.02 6.05 13.30
CA MET A 30 -9.67 6.37 13.79
C MET A 30 -9.32 7.84 13.65
N ASP A 31 -9.56 8.44 12.47
CA ASP A 31 -9.40 9.87 12.26
C ASP A 31 -10.59 10.44 11.47
N ARG A 32 -11.51 11.11 12.18
CA ARG A 32 -12.70 11.70 11.53
C ARG A 32 -12.38 12.88 10.63
N LYS A 33 -11.19 13.47 10.71
CA LYS A 33 -10.81 14.63 9.89
C LYS A 33 -10.17 14.20 8.58
N GLY A 34 -9.24 13.25 8.60
CA GLY A 34 -8.54 12.75 7.41
C GLY A 34 -9.14 11.50 6.78
N HIS A 35 -9.84 10.63 7.53
CA HIS A 35 -10.40 9.38 7.00
C HIS A 35 -11.86 9.55 6.58
N LYS A 36 -12.05 10.06 5.36
CA LYS A 36 -13.36 10.34 4.77
C LYS A 36 -13.71 9.34 3.67
N ASP A 37 -15.02 9.13 3.47
CA ASP A 37 -15.51 8.41 2.29
C ASP A 37 -15.24 9.22 1.01
N PRO A 38 -15.05 8.55 -0.15
CA PRO A 38 -14.90 9.24 -1.43
C PRO A 38 -16.11 10.11 -1.75
N THR A 39 -15.87 11.31 -2.30
CA THR A 39 -16.93 12.28 -2.63
C THR A 39 -17.11 12.51 -4.13
N SER A 40 -16.26 11.90 -4.97
CA SER A 40 -16.37 12.06 -6.42
C SER A 40 -17.65 11.42 -6.94
N ILE A 41 -18.31 12.10 -7.88
CA ILE A 41 -19.56 11.61 -8.47
C ILE A 41 -19.34 10.28 -9.21
N ASP A 42 -18.18 10.11 -9.85
CA ASP A 42 -17.83 8.87 -10.55
C ASP A 42 -17.78 7.67 -9.59
N TRP A 43 -17.32 7.88 -8.34
CA TRP A 43 -17.35 6.84 -7.32
C TRP A 43 -18.76 6.64 -6.76
N LEU A 44 -19.47 7.72 -6.43
CA LEU A 44 -20.80 7.68 -5.81
C LEU A 44 -21.86 7.05 -6.72
N ASP A 45 -21.76 7.28 -8.03
CA ASP A 45 -22.73 6.84 -9.05
C ASP A 45 -22.38 5.49 -9.68
N ALA A 46 -21.21 4.94 -9.37
CA ALA A 46 -20.90 3.56 -9.72
C ALA A 46 -21.96 2.64 -9.11
N SER A 47 -22.46 1.71 -9.94
CA SER A 47 -23.58 0.84 -9.57
C SER A 47 -23.35 -0.61 -9.97
N TYR A 48 -23.97 -1.50 -9.19
CA TYR A 48 -23.91 -2.94 -9.37
C TYR A 48 -25.33 -3.52 -9.31
N VAL A 49 -25.49 -4.77 -9.72
CA VAL A 49 -26.77 -5.47 -9.69
C VAL A 49 -26.62 -6.75 -8.89
N PHE A 50 -27.51 -6.97 -7.92
CA PHE A 50 -27.57 -8.16 -7.09
C PHE A 50 -28.98 -8.76 -7.13
N TYR A 51 -29.08 -10.07 -6.88
CA TYR A 51 -30.34 -10.67 -6.47
C TYR A 51 -30.57 -10.41 -4.98
N ASP A 52 -31.78 -10.02 -4.61
CA ASP A 52 -32.21 -9.92 -3.21
C ASP A 52 -32.79 -11.26 -2.70
N GLU A 53 -33.30 -11.27 -1.46
CA GLU A 53 -33.94 -12.44 -0.87
C GLU A 53 -35.26 -12.86 -1.53
N ASN A 54 -35.83 -12.01 -2.39
CA ASN A 54 -37.08 -12.25 -3.12
C ASN A 54 -36.82 -12.66 -4.59
N GLU A 55 -35.55 -12.95 -4.94
CA GLU A 55 -35.12 -13.28 -6.30
C GLU A 55 -35.31 -12.12 -7.31
N GLU A 56 -35.37 -10.88 -6.81
CA GLU A 56 -35.48 -9.67 -7.64
C GLU A 56 -34.10 -9.06 -7.95
N LEU A 57 -33.94 -8.54 -9.17
CA LEU A 57 -32.74 -7.83 -9.58
C LEU A 57 -32.78 -6.39 -9.06
N VAL A 58 -31.91 -6.09 -8.10
CA VAL A 58 -31.81 -4.77 -7.48
C VAL A 58 -30.52 -4.09 -7.90
N ARG A 59 -30.64 -2.86 -8.43
CA ARG A 59 -29.49 -1.98 -8.68
C ARG A 59 -29.15 -1.20 -7.41
N VAL A 60 -27.88 -1.25 -7.01
CA VAL A 60 -27.35 -0.51 -5.85
C VAL A 60 -26.24 0.43 -6.27
N TYR A 61 -26.03 1.49 -5.49
CA TYR A 61 -25.00 2.50 -5.72
C TYR A 61 -24.05 2.59 -4.52
N ASN A 62 -22.79 2.95 -4.77
CA ASN A 62 -21.79 3.15 -3.71
C ASN A 62 -22.24 4.16 -2.65
N ARG A 63 -22.88 5.26 -3.06
CA ARG A 63 -23.40 6.29 -2.14
C ARG A 63 -24.36 5.78 -1.06
N ASP A 64 -25.03 4.65 -1.31
CA ASP A 64 -26.06 4.13 -0.42
C ASP A 64 -25.50 3.12 0.60
N CYS A 65 -24.25 2.68 0.45
CA CYS A 65 -23.59 1.73 1.36
C CYS A 65 -22.53 2.35 2.29
N VAL A 66 -22.28 3.67 2.21
CA VAL A 66 -21.30 4.35 3.08
C VAL A 66 -21.66 4.33 4.57
N ASP A 67 -22.94 4.16 4.91
CA ASP A 67 -23.44 4.03 6.28
C ASP A 67 -24.16 2.70 6.49
N THR A 68 -23.46 1.76 7.12
CA THR A 68 -23.97 0.42 7.44
C THR A 68 -25.24 0.45 8.30
N ARG A 69 -25.49 1.53 9.06
CA ARG A 69 -26.71 1.69 9.88
C ARG A 69 -27.95 1.91 9.01
N ARG A 70 -27.81 2.61 7.88
CA ARG A 70 -28.90 2.76 6.90
C ARG A 70 -29.21 1.44 6.20
N MET A 71 -28.23 0.55 6.12
CA MET A 71 -28.38 -0.82 5.62
C MET A 71 -28.92 -1.79 6.69
N GLY A 72 -29.17 -1.33 7.92
CA GLY A 72 -29.79 -2.12 8.98
C GLY A 72 -28.85 -3.01 9.79
N TYR A 73 -27.52 -2.83 9.70
CA TYR A 73 -26.56 -3.64 10.47
C TYR A 73 -25.44 -2.81 11.11
N LYS A 74 -24.71 -3.45 12.06
CA LYS A 74 -23.47 -2.96 12.65
C LYS A 74 -22.65 -4.12 13.19
N TYR A 75 -21.35 -3.90 13.34
CA TYR A 75 -20.49 -4.84 14.04
C TYR A 75 -20.59 -4.67 15.56
N GLU A 76 -20.44 -5.80 16.27
CA GLU A 76 -20.21 -5.78 17.71
C GLU A 76 -18.90 -5.03 18.02
N ARG A 77 -18.93 -4.24 19.10
CA ARG A 77 -17.73 -3.54 19.55
C ARG A 77 -16.79 -4.54 20.21
N SER A 78 -15.60 -4.68 19.64
CA SER A 78 -14.52 -5.50 20.18
C SER A 78 -13.23 -4.70 20.32
N ALA A 79 -12.31 -5.19 21.15
CA ALA A 79 -10.98 -4.59 21.27
C ALA A 79 -10.25 -4.60 19.92
N ILE A 80 -9.46 -3.56 19.68
CA ILE A 80 -8.66 -3.41 18.47
C ILE A 80 -7.19 -3.37 18.93
N PRO A 81 -6.55 -4.54 19.14
CA PRO A 81 -5.24 -4.60 19.79
C PRO A 81 -4.13 -3.96 18.97
N TRP A 82 -4.31 -3.84 17.65
CA TRP A 82 -3.32 -3.27 16.74
C TRP A 82 -3.36 -1.73 16.66
N ILE A 83 -4.26 -1.05 17.37
CA ILE A 83 -4.40 0.42 17.29
C ILE A 83 -3.18 1.17 17.84
N GLU A 84 -2.45 0.57 18.78
CA GLU A 84 -1.22 1.11 19.36
C GLU A 84 0.02 0.31 18.92
N SER A 85 -0.09 -0.47 17.84
CA SER A 85 1.01 -1.29 17.31
C SER A 85 1.80 -0.55 16.23
N ARG A 86 2.25 0.68 16.52
CA ARG A 86 3.20 1.38 15.64
C ARG A 86 4.51 0.58 15.58
N PRO A 87 5.11 0.37 14.39
CA PRO A 87 6.40 -0.27 14.26
C PRO A 87 7.51 0.40 15.06
N THR A 88 8.58 -0.33 15.34
CA THR A 88 9.77 0.20 16.02
C THR A 88 10.94 0.30 15.05
N PRO A 89 11.67 1.42 14.99
CA PRO A 89 12.81 1.53 14.09
C PRO A 89 13.92 0.61 14.54
N HIS A 90 14.53 -0.12 13.60
CA HIS A 90 15.70 -0.92 13.88
C HIS A 90 16.88 -0.02 14.28
N ALA A 91 17.04 1.12 13.61
CA ALA A 91 17.97 2.15 14.04
C ALA A 91 17.47 3.58 13.79
N LYS A 92 17.80 4.47 14.73
CA LYS A 92 17.45 5.89 14.66
C LYS A 92 18.63 6.74 14.22
N GLY A 93 18.39 7.68 13.31
CA GLY A 93 19.37 8.70 12.93
C GLY A 93 20.63 8.13 12.28
N ALA A 94 20.52 6.97 11.62
CA ALA A 94 21.65 6.26 11.07
C ALA A 94 22.20 6.87 9.76
N ASN A 95 21.57 7.93 9.24
CA ASN A 95 21.96 8.66 8.02
C ASN A 95 22.16 7.71 6.81
N VAL A 96 21.29 6.71 6.67
CA VAL A 96 21.43 5.63 5.67
C VAL A 96 21.52 6.18 4.26
N ALA A 97 20.56 7.03 3.86
CA ALA A 97 20.57 7.63 2.53
C ALA A 97 21.81 8.50 2.29
N VAL A 98 22.27 9.27 3.28
CA VAL A 98 23.48 10.09 3.18
C VAL A 98 24.72 9.22 2.96
N ASN A 99 24.84 8.12 3.71
CA ASN A 99 25.93 7.16 3.58
C ASN A 99 25.89 6.46 2.22
N ALA A 100 24.70 6.07 1.74
CA ALA A 100 24.51 5.48 0.43
C ALA A 100 24.93 6.45 -0.69
N VAL A 101 24.57 7.74 -0.59
CA VAL A 101 25.04 8.80 -1.52
C VAL A 101 26.55 8.92 -1.48
N ALA A 102 27.16 8.95 -0.29
CA ALA A 102 28.61 9.10 -0.13
C ALA A 102 29.40 7.89 -0.69
N SER A 103 28.83 6.68 -0.62
CA SER A 103 29.43 5.47 -1.18
C SER A 103 29.54 5.53 -2.71
N GLY A 104 28.60 6.22 -3.37
CA GLY A 104 28.48 6.26 -4.83
C GLY A 104 28.11 4.92 -5.49
N ILE A 105 27.79 3.88 -4.70
CA ILE A 105 27.47 2.53 -5.18
C ILE A 105 26.01 2.45 -5.62
N VAL A 106 25.10 3.04 -4.84
CA VAL A 106 23.66 2.99 -5.10
C VAL A 106 23.28 4.03 -6.15
N PRO A 107 22.57 3.65 -7.24
CA PRO A 107 22.14 4.59 -8.25
C PRO A 107 21.03 5.51 -7.74
N LYS A 108 21.00 6.74 -8.24
CA LYS A 108 19.84 7.64 -8.13
C LYS A 108 18.76 7.21 -9.10
N VAL A 109 17.48 7.39 -8.73
CA VAL A 109 16.33 7.04 -9.58
C VAL A 109 16.38 7.71 -10.96
N GLU A 110 16.92 8.92 -11.04
CA GLU A 110 17.10 9.71 -12.27
C GLU A 110 18.06 9.05 -13.27
N ASN A 111 18.98 8.22 -12.77
CA ASN A 111 19.99 7.52 -13.57
C ASN A 111 19.52 6.13 -14.01
N LEU A 112 18.33 5.68 -13.57
CA LEU A 112 17.78 4.39 -13.96
C LEU A 112 17.11 4.46 -15.33
N THR A 113 17.24 3.38 -16.09
CA THR A 113 16.49 3.19 -17.34
C THR A 113 15.23 2.38 -17.04
N PHE A 114 14.07 2.97 -17.31
CA PHE A 114 12.77 2.30 -17.19
C PHE A 114 12.32 1.75 -18.56
N PRO A 115 11.53 0.65 -18.59
CA PRO A 115 11.03 -0.12 -17.44
C PRO A 115 12.13 -0.97 -16.77
N LEU A 116 12.14 -0.99 -15.45
CA LEU A 116 13.11 -1.74 -14.65
C LEU A 116 12.54 -3.11 -14.27
N THR A 117 13.31 -4.18 -14.48
CA THR A 117 12.92 -5.53 -14.06
C THR A 117 13.24 -5.76 -12.58
N ILE A 118 12.30 -6.32 -11.82
CA ILE A 118 12.41 -6.51 -10.36
C ILE A 118 12.49 -7.99 -9.97
N ASN A 119 13.37 -8.76 -10.62
CA ASN A 119 13.55 -10.18 -10.35
C ASN A 119 14.59 -10.49 -9.25
N LYS A 120 15.30 -9.46 -8.76
CA LYS A 120 16.24 -9.54 -7.64
C LYS A 120 16.10 -8.30 -6.78
N THR A 121 16.54 -8.40 -5.53
CA THR A 121 16.63 -7.25 -4.64
C THR A 121 17.44 -6.15 -5.29
N PHE A 122 16.91 -4.92 -5.26
CA PHE A 122 17.65 -3.76 -5.72
C PHE A 122 17.34 -2.55 -4.84
N GLU A 123 18.31 -1.64 -4.82
CA GLU A 123 18.29 -0.43 -4.03
C GLU A 123 18.41 0.79 -4.94
N VAL A 124 17.70 1.86 -4.59
CA VAL A 124 17.71 3.11 -5.36
C VAL A 124 17.52 4.30 -4.43
N LEU A 125 18.28 5.36 -4.68
CA LEU A 125 18.08 6.64 -4.01
C LEU A 125 16.96 7.42 -4.69
N VAL A 126 15.92 7.75 -3.93
CA VAL A 126 14.75 8.49 -4.42
C VAL A 126 14.71 9.86 -3.76
N PRO A 127 14.75 10.97 -4.52
CA PRO A 127 14.71 12.31 -3.97
C PRO A 127 13.35 12.60 -3.33
N ARG A 128 13.38 13.38 -2.26
CA ARG A 128 12.19 13.81 -1.53
C ARG A 128 11.74 15.21 -1.97
N PRO A 129 10.44 15.50 -1.97
CA PRO A 129 9.91 16.79 -2.38
C PRO A 129 10.12 17.90 -1.34
N ALA A 130 10.32 17.55 -0.06
CA ALA A 130 10.53 18.49 1.03
C ALA A 130 11.26 17.83 2.21
N LYS A 131 11.83 18.64 3.11
CA LYS A 131 12.54 18.22 4.32
C LYS A 131 11.99 18.91 5.55
N ASN A 132 12.20 18.31 6.72
CA ASN A 132 11.93 18.91 8.04
C ASN A 132 10.57 19.62 8.08
N ARG A 133 9.54 18.95 7.54
CA ARG A 133 8.20 19.54 7.44
C ARG A 133 7.65 19.74 8.84
N THR A 134 6.95 20.85 9.07
CA THR A 134 6.33 21.07 10.38
C THR A 134 5.14 20.14 10.58
N ASN A 135 4.70 19.91 11.82
CA ASN A 135 3.51 19.10 12.09
C ASN A 135 2.27 19.65 11.34
N ALA A 136 2.16 20.97 11.22
CA ALA A 136 1.07 21.61 10.47
C ALA A 136 1.14 21.35 8.94
N ASP A 137 2.33 21.14 8.39
CA ASP A 137 2.49 20.76 6.97
C ASP A 137 2.17 19.27 6.77
N LYS A 138 2.55 18.43 7.72
CA LYS A 138 2.25 16.99 7.72
C LYS A 138 0.75 16.72 7.83
N GLU A 139 0.03 17.49 8.65
CA GLU A 139 -1.43 17.42 8.73
C GLU A 139 -2.12 17.76 7.39
N LYS A 140 -1.52 18.66 6.59
CA LYS A 140 -2.09 19.11 5.30
C LYS A 140 -1.74 18.21 4.13
N ALA A 141 -0.65 17.45 4.20
CA ALA A 141 -0.24 16.59 3.11
C ALA A 141 0.59 15.40 3.61
N ASN A 142 0.27 14.22 3.11
CA ASN A 142 1.02 13.00 3.33
C ASN A 142 2.17 12.90 2.32
N GLU A 143 3.36 12.56 2.81
CA GLU A 143 4.49 12.16 1.97
C GLU A 143 4.32 10.68 1.60
N LEU A 144 4.15 10.39 0.31
CA LEU A 144 3.90 9.05 -0.22
C LEU A 144 5.02 8.61 -1.16
N LEU A 145 5.54 7.40 -0.96
CA LEU A 145 6.35 6.67 -1.93
C LEU A 145 5.42 5.95 -2.92
N MET A 146 5.54 6.28 -4.20
CA MET A 146 4.75 5.68 -5.28
C MET A 146 5.62 4.83 -6.21
N ILE A 147 5.18 3.60 -6.46
CA ILE A 147 5.76 2.71 -7.46
C ILE A 147 4.68 2.50 -8.54
N ASN A 148 4.90 3.01 -9.74
CA ASN A 148 3.90 3.02 -10.80
C ASN A 148 4.31 2.18 -12.01
N GLY A 149 3.29 1.76 -12.77
CA GLY A 149 3.49 0.96 -13.97
C GLY A 149 4.11 -0.40 -13.63
N ILE A 150 3.68 -0.98 -12.51
CA ILE A 150 4.04 -2.34 -12.08
C ILE A 150 3.35 -3.29 -13.04
N LYS A 151 4.11 -3.89 -13.96
CA LYS A 151 3.62 -4.83 -14.97
C LYS A 151 3.97 -6.25 -14.54
N PHE A 152 2.96 -7.10 -14.38
CA PHE A 152 3.11 -8.45 -13.85
C PHE A 152 2.16 -9.43 -14.55
N ASP A 153 2.44 -10.72 -14.42
CA ASP A 153 1.56 -11.81 -14.86
C ASP A 153 0.43 -12.01 -13.83
N CYS A 154 -0.82 -11.73 -14.21
CA CYS A 154 -1.97 -11.83 -13.31
C CYS A 154 -2.56 -13.24 -13.21
N GLU A 155 -1.97 -14.24 -13.86
CA GLU A 155 -2.34 -15.65 -13.70
C GLU A 155 -1.63 -16.30 -12.49
N ARG A 156 -0.67 -15.60 -11.89
CA ARG A 156 0.11 -16.09 -10.74
C ARG A 156 0.03 -15.12 -9.58
N PHE A 157 0.14 -15.67 -8.38
CA PHE A 157 0.38 -14.83 -7.21
C PHE A 157 1.74 -14.15 -7.35
N PHE A 158 1.78 -12.86 -7.04
CA PHE A 158 3.00 -12.07 -7.09
C PHE A 158 3.08 -11.14 -5.88
N LYS A 159 4.28 -11.05 -5.28
CA LYS A 159 4.56 -10.19 -4.13
C LYS A 159 5.99 -9.65 -4.14
N PHE A 160 6.14 -8.37 -3.82
CA PHE A 160 7.40 -7.79 -3.36
C PHE A 160 7.20 -6.95 -2.10
N ASP A 161 8.25 -6.83 -1.31
CA ASP A 161 8.32 -5.98 -0.13
C ASP A 161 9.10 -4.69 -0.44
N VAL A 162 8.76 -3.61 0.26
CA VAL A 162 9.40 -2.30 0.14
C VAL A 162 9.92 -1.91 1.51
N ILE A 163 11.23 -1.67 1.58
CA ILE A 163 11.94 -1.24 2.77
C ILE A 163 12.58 0.12 2.47
N VAL A 164 12.55 1.02 3.44
CA VAL A 164 13.10 2.37 3.34
C VAL A 164 14.20 2.53 4.38
N ASP A 165 15.36 3.00 3.92
CA ASP A 165 16.54 3.29 4.75
C ASP A 165 16.99 2.10 5.62
N ASP A 166 17.06 0.92 5.00
CA ASP A 166 17.66 -0.28 5.59
C ASP A 166 19.16 -0.07 5.85
N LEU A 167 19.61 -0.39 7.06
CA LEU A 167 21.02 -0.32 7.47
C LEU A 167 21.93 -1.33 6.75
N ASP A 168 21.37 -2.45 6.31
CA ASP A 168 22.11 -3.59 5.75
C ASP A 168 23.24 -4.10 6.68
N ASP A 169 23.01 -4.08 8.00
CA ASP A 169 23.97 -4.51 9.03
C ASP A 169 23.97 -6.04 9.28
N GLY A 170 23.24 -6.78 8.44
CA GLY A 170 23.08 -8.24 8.53
C GLY A 170 21.88 -8.70 9.36
N VAL A 171 21.11 -7.78 9.95
CA VAL A 171 19.80 -8.08 10.57
C VAL A 171 18.70 -7.92 9.51
N GLU A 172 17.85 -8.94 9.35
CA GLU A 172 16.74 -8.86 8.42
C GLU A 172 15.63 -7.95 8.98
N VAL A 173 15.25 -6.93 8.21
CA VAL A 173 14.09 -6.08 8.50
C VAL A 173 12.80 -6.90 8.38
N THR A 174 11.97 -6.84 9.42
CA THR A 174 10.68 -7.52 9.52
C THR A 174 9.51 -6.55 9.36
N ALA A 175 8.30 -7.08 9.25
CA ALA A 175 7.08 -6.26 9.18
C ALA A 175 6.77 -5.48 10.48
N ALA A 176 7.52 -5.70 11.56
CA ALA A 176 7.39 -4.96 12.82
C ALA A 176 8.37 -3.78 12.92
N ASP A 177 9.28 -3.64 11.96
CA ASP A 177 10.31 -2.60 11.94
C ASP A 177 9.82 -1.38 11.14
N SER A 178 10.15 -0.16 11.59
CA SER A 178 9.67 1.07 10.95
C SER A 178 10.16 1.21 9.51
N GLU A 179 11.33 0.67 9.19
CA GLU A 179 11.93 0.63 7.85
C GLU A 179 11.03 -0.14 6.85
N PHE A 180 10.18 -1.07 7.32
CA PHE A 180 9.26 -1.82 6.47
C PHE A 180 8.04 -0.97 6.06
N ALA A 181 8.11 -0.35 4.88
CA ALA A 181 7.04 0.49 4.36
C ALA A 181 5.78 -0.31 3.95
N GLY A 182 5.95 -1.58 3.57
CA GLY A 182 4.84 -2.48 3.24
C GLY A 182 5.15 -3.44 2.11
N SER A 183 4.09 -4.06 1.59
CA SER A 183 4.15 -5.01 0.47
C SER A 183 3.18 -4.63 -0.63
N PHE A 184 3.54 -4.92 -1.87
CA PHE A 184 2.57 -5.04 -2.96
C PHE A 184 2.34 -6.52 -3.23
N ALA A 185 1.10 -6.99 -3.11
CA ALA A 185 0.72 -8.36 -3.36
C ALA A 185 -0.51 -8.41 -4.28
N GLN A 186 -0.50 -9.33 -5.25
CA GLN A 186 -1.61 -9.53 -6.16
C GLN A 186 -2.00 -11.00 -6.24
N LEU A 187 -3.30 -11.25 -6.07
CA LEU A 187 -3.88 -12.58 -6.28
C LEU A 187 -4.04 -12.84 -7.78
N PRO A 188 -3.93 -14.11 -8.19
CA PRO A 188 -4.26 -14.50 -9.54
C PRO A 188 -5.75 -14.24 -9.80
N HIS A 189 -6.04 -13.62 -10.94
CA HIS A 189 -7.40 -13.20 -11.32
C HIS A 189 -7.65 -13.21 -12.84
N GLY A 190 -6.77 -13.85 -13.60
CA GLY A 190 -7.08 -14.20 -14.98
C GLY A 190 -7.90 -15.48 -15.06
N ASP A 191 -8.58 -15.65 -16.19
CA ASP A 191 -9.48 -16.78 -16.49
C ASP A 191 -8.85 -17.76 -17.50
N SER A 192 -7.54 -17.68 -17.75
CA SER A 192 -6.86 -18.46 -18.80
C SER A 192 -5.52 -19.05 -18.36
N ASP A 193 -5.10 -20.16 -18.97
CA ASP A 193 -3.73 -20.68 -18.76
C ASP A 193 -2.67 -19.91 -19.57
N GLU A 194 -3.05 -18.82 -20.25
CA GLU A 194 -2.15 -17.98 -21.04
C GLU A 194 -1.67 -16.77 -20.24
N LYS A 195 -0.39 -16.42 -20.40
CA LYS A 195 0.24 -15.30 -19.71
C LYS A 195 -0.51 -13.99 -20.00
N MET A 196 -1.23 -13.48 -19.01
CA MET A 196 -1.97 -12.22 -19.09
C MET A 196 -1.23 -11.14 -18.29
N LEU A 197 -0.78 -10.09 -18.98
CA LEU A 197 -0.04 -9.01 -18.34
C LEU A 197 -0.98 -7.89 -17.88
N MET A 198 -0.95 -7.59 -16.59
CA MET A 198 -1.66 -6.46 -15.98
C MET A 198 -0.70 -5.36 -15.56
N THR A 199 -1.21 -4.14 -15.41
CA THR A 199 -0.44 -2.98 -14.94
C THR A 199 -1.12 -2.37 -13.72
N SER A 200 -0.35 -2.05 -12.68
CA SER A 200 -0.85 -1.45 -11.44
C SER A 200 0.11 -0.40 -10.88
N GLY A 201 -0.27 0.20 -9.77
CA GLY A 201 0.59 1.06 -8.95
C GLY A 201 0.41 0.76 -7.47
N ALA A 202 1.42 1.11 -6.69
CA ALA A 202 1.43 0.98 -5.24
C ALA A 202 1.82 2.32 -4.61
N SER A 203 1.21 2.64 -3.48
CA SER A 203 1.47 3.86 -2.71
C SER A 203 1.69 3.49 -1.25
N PHE A 204 2.79 3.96 -0.67
CA PHE A 204 3.18 3.71 0.72
C PHE A 204 3.28 5.05 1.44
N GLY A 205 2.58 5.21 2.55
CA GLY A 205 2.71 6.38 3.41
C GLY A 205 4.03 6.32 4.17
N ILE A 206 4.90 7.30 3.97
CA ILE A 206 6.23 7.33 4.59
C ILE A 206 6.40 8.47 5.59
N THR A 207 5.35 9.24 5.87
CA THR A 207 5.45 10.39 6.81
C THR A 207 5.81 9.93 8.23
N GLU A 208 5.08 8.96 8.79
CA GLU A 208 5.39 8.39 10.11
C GLU A 208 6.70 7.60 10.09
N LEU A 209 6.96 6.87 9.01
CA LEU A 209 8.21 6.11 8.82
C LEU A 209 9.42 7.02 8.97
N LEU A 210 9.45 8.15 8.27
CA LEU A 210 10.57 9.10 8.28
C LEU A 210 10.78 9.75 9.66
N GLU A 211 9.72 9.92 10.44
CA GLU A 211 9.81 10.36 11.84
C GLU A 211 10.45 9.27 12.70
N ASP A 212 10.02 8.01 12.55
CA ASP A 212 10.48 6.90 13.38
C ASP A 212 11.97 6.65 13.23
N ILE A 213 12.47 6.66 12.00
CA ILE A 213 13.90 6.43 11.69
C ILE A 213 14.75 7.72 11.79
N GLU A 214 14.13 8.86 12.10
CA GLU A 214 14.75 10.18 12.19
C GLU A 214 15.42 10.67 10.87
N ALA A 215 14.82 10.36 9.71
CA ALA A 215 15.33 10.71 8.37
C ALA A 215 14.66 11.96 7.76
N GLU A 216 13.92 12.74 8.54
CA GLU A 216 13.15 13.89 8.04
C GLU A 216 14.00 14.98 7.37
N GLY A 217 15.29 15.08 7.73
CA GLY A 217 16.25 16.05 7.20
C GLY A 217 16.92 15.65 5.88
N ASP A 218 16.73 14.42 5.42
CA ASP A 218 17.49 13.86 4.30
C ASP A 218 16.93 14.30 2.94
N ASP A 219 17.80 14.55 1.95
CA ASP A 219 17.40 14.98 0.58
C ASP A 219 16.72 13.85 -0.20
N SER A 220 17.05 12.62 0.15
CA SER A 220 16.62 11.41 -0.52
C SER A 220 16.46 10.31 0.51
N ILE A 221 15.71 9.28 0.15
CA ILE A 221 15.62 8.03 0.89
C ILE A 221 16.21 6.90 0.06
N LEU A 222 16.78 5.90 0.74
CA LEU A 222 17.18 4.64 0.14
C LEU A 222 15.96 3.72 0.10
N VAL A 223 15.48 3.41 -1.10
CA VAL A 223 14.37 2.46 -1.28
C VAL A 223 14.93 1.11 -1.72
N LYS A 224 14.68 0.08 -0.92
CA LYS A 224 15.03 -1.31 -1.19
C LYS A 224 13.76 -2.08 -1.55
N ILE A 225 13.72 -2.61 -2.77
CA ILE A 225 12.62 -3.47 -3.23
C ILE A 225 13.11 -4.91 -3.18
N VAL A 226 12.38 -5.74 -2.44
CA VAL A 226 12.72 -7.14 -2.19
C VAL A 226 11.67 -8.04 -2.84
N PRO A 227 11.96 -8.59 -4.04
CA PRO A 227 11.10 -9.59 -4.68
C PRO A 227 10.90 -10.81 -3.78
N LYS A 228 9.66 -11.31 -3.68
CA LYS A 228 9.34 -12.50 -2.88
C LYS A 228 8.86 -13.65 -3.76
N GLU A 229 7.66 -13.55 -4.32
CA GLU A 229 7.03 -14.63 -5.12
C GLU A 229 6.55 -14.06 -6.45
N GLY A 230 6.65 -14.82 -7.54
CA GLY A 230 6.09 -14.45 -8.85
C GLY A 230 6.75 -13.24 -9.52
N CYS A 231 8.00 -12.89 -9.17
CA CYS A 231 8.67 -11.68 -9.66
C CYS A 231 9.56 -11.86 -10.91
N ASP A 232 9.57 -13.04 -11.53
CA ASP A 232 10.53 -13.40 -12.58
C ASP A 232 10.56 -12.41 -13.76
N ASP A 233 9.36 -11.97 -14.19
CA ASP A 233 9.16 -11.10 -15.36
C ASP A 233 8.51 -9.76 -15.00
N VAL A 234 8.53 -9.36 -13.73
CA VAL A 234 7.85 -8.15 -13.28
C VAL A 234 8.70 -6.93 -13.60
N THR A 235 8.05 -5.90 -14.14
CA THR A 235 8.71 -4.61 -14.38
C THR A 235 7.98 -3.46 -13.71
N ILE A 236 8.69 -2.38 -13.45
CA ILE A 236 8.13 -1.11 -12.95
C ILE A 236 8.51 0.01 -13.90
N SER A 237 7.68 1.04 -14.01
CA SER A 237 7.91 2.16 -14.93
C SER A 237 8.36 3.44 -14.24
N ASN A 238 8.12 3.57 -12.93
CA ASN A 238 8.44 4.77 -12.19
C ASN A 238 8.47 4.51 -10.68
N ILE A 239 9.42 5.16 -9.98
CA ILE A 239 9.45 5.27 -8.52
C ILE A 239 9.59 6.76 -8.19
N LYS A 240 8.79 7.29 -7.26
CA LYS A 240 8.89 8.69 -6.83
C LYS A 240 8.31 8.90 -5.44
N VAL A 241 8.77 9.94 -4.76
CA VAL A 241 8.13 10.46 -3.55
C VAL A 241 7.35 11.72 -3.90
N VAL A 242 6.10 11.83 -3.43
CA VAL A 242 5.23 12.99 -3.67
C VAL A 242 4.52 13.43 -2.40
N LEU A 243 4.18 14.71 -2.31
CA LEU A 243 3.24 15.21 -1.31
C LEU A 243 1.82 15.13 -1.87
N VAL A 244 0.95 14.41 -1.18
CA VAL A 244 -0.47 14.28 -1.51
C VAL A 244 -1.28 15.02 -0.44
N PRO A 245 -2.09 16.04 -0.81
CA PRO A 245 -2.91 16.76 0.14
C PRO A 245 -3.85 15.83 0.93
N SER A 246 -4.00 16.10 2.22
CA SER A 246 -5.03 15.52 3.08
C SER A 246 -6.34 16.24 2.78
N GLU A 247 -7.35 15.52 2.25
CA GLU A 247 -8.68 16.08 1.91
C GLU A 247 -9.51 16.50 3.14
#